data_AF-A0A956I442-F1
#
_entry.id   AF-A0A956I442-F1
#
_cell.length_a   1.000
_cell.length_b   1.000
_cell.length_c   1.000
_cell.angle_alpha   90.00
_cell.angle_beta   90.00
_cell.angle_gamma   90.00
#
_symmetry.space_group_name_H-M   'P 1'
#
loop_
_entity.id
_entity.type
_entity.pdbx_description
1 polymer ?
#
loop_
_entity_poly.entity_id
_entity_poly.type
_entity_poly.pdbx_seq_one_letter_code
_entity_poly.pdbx_strand_id
1 'polypeptide(L)' 'MRRRDEGASWATIADEVGLWFETLRRWCAREDTGPATSIVPVEVVDEEERAEVVFVSPSGFRLVGLDAASAVAALKALG' A
#
# COMPACT_ATOMS: atom_id res chain seq x y z
N MET A 1 -29.16 4.31 0.18
CA MET A 1 -29.30 5.75 -0.15
C MET A 1 -30.44 6.43 0.66
N ARG A 2 -30.70 6.03 1.92
CA ARG A 2 -31.96 6.36 2.63
C ARG A 2 -32.28 7.86 2.76
N ARG A 3 -31.30 8.70 3.11
CA ARG A 3 -31.49 10.16 3.26
C ARG A 3 -31.84 10.86 1.95
N ARG A 4 -31.33 10.36 0.82
CA ARG A 4 -31.62 10.90 -0.51
C ARG A 4 -33.04 10.52 -0.94
N ASP A 5 -33.45 9.30 -0.63
CA ASP A 5 -34.81 8.80 -0.86
C ASP A 5 -35.85 9.56 -0.02
N GLU A 6 -35.44 10.10 1.14
CA GLU A 6 -36.23 11.00 2.00
C GLU A 6 -36.23 12.47 1.53
N GLY A 7 -35.59 12.78 0.39
CA GLY A 7 -35.62 14.11 -0.24
C GLY A 7 -34.51 15.08 0.18
N ALA A 8 -33.53 14.64 0.98
CA ALA A 8 -32.43 15.51 1.37
C ALA A 8 -31.58 15.94 0.16
N SER A 9 -31.10 17.19 0.19
CA SER A 9 -30.19 17.71 -0.84
C SER A 9 -28.77 17.15 -0.63
N TRP A 10 -28.00 17.03 -1.72
CA TRP A 10 -26.60 16.60 -1.64
C TRP A 10 -25.73 17.54 -0.79
N ALA A 11 -26.05 18.83 -0.74
CA ALA A 11 -25.35 19.79 0.11
C ALA A 11 -25.58 19.48 1.60
N THR A 12 -26.82 19.17 1.98
CA THR A 12 -27.18 18.78 3.35
C THR A 12 -26.48 17.49 3.75
N ILE A 13 -26.48 16.47 2.89
CA ILE A 13 -25.83 15.20 3.19
C ILE A 13 -24.31 15.39 3.31
N ALA A 14 -23.70 16.21 2.45
CA ALA A 14 -22.26 16.48 2.46
C ALA A 14 -21.81 17.14 3.77
N ASP A 15 -22.58 18.12 4.25
CA ASP A 15 -22.35 18.78 5.55
C ASP A 15 -22.44 17.77 6.71
N GLU A 16 -23.48 16.94 6.75
CA GLU A 16 -23.69 15.95 7.80
C GLU A 16 -22.56 14.91 7.91
N VAL A 17 -21.97 14.51 6.77
CA VAL A 17 -20.89 13.51 6.73
C VAL A 17 -19.49 14.14 6.72
N GLY A 18 -19.39 15.46 6.77
CA GLY A 18 -18.12 16.19 6.76
C GLY A 18 -17.34 16.07 5.46
N LEU A 19 -18.03 15.84 4.33
CA LEU A 19 -17.41 15.75 3.00
C LEU A 19 -17.69 17.01 2.19
N TRP A 20 -16.78 17.30 1.26
CA TRP A 20 -17.04 18.33 0.25
C TRP A 20 -18.18 17.89 -0.67
N PHE A 21 -19.08 18.82 -1.00
CA PHE A 21 -20.22 18.58 -1.89
C PHE A 21 -19.83 17.89 -3.20
N GLU A 22 -18.78 18.38 -3.86
CA GLU A 22 -18.30 17.81 -5.13
C GLU A 22 -17.75 16.38 -4.96
N THR A 23 -17.14 16.06 -3.82
CA THR A 23 -16.66 14.71 -3.50
C THR A 23 -17.83 13.74 -3.37
N LEU A 24 -18.82 14.11 -2.55
CA LEU A 24 -20.01 13.28 -2.34
C LEU A 24 -20.81 13.11 -3.64
N ARG A 25 -21.01 14.20 -4.38
CA ARG A 25 -21.70 14.17 -5.67
C ARG A 25 -21.00 13.25 -6.66
N ARG A 26 -19.67 13.30 -6.77
CA ARG A 26 -18.90 12.43 -7.69
C ARG A 26 -18.95 10.96 -7.31
N TRP A 27 -18.97 10.64 -6.02
CA TRP A 27 -19.05 9.26 -5.57
C TRP A 27 -20.43 8.65 -5.84
N CYS A 28 -21.49 9.40 -5.59
CA CYS A 28 -22.85 8.93 -5.84
C CYS A 28 -23.27 8.98 -7.31
N ALA A 29 -22.77 9.95 -8.10
CA ALA A 29 -23.07 10.03 -9.53
C ALA A 29 -22.40 8.91 -10.36
N ARG A 30 -21.39 8.22 -9.80
CA ARG A 30 -20.71 7.09 -10.45
C ARG A 30 -21.56 5.81 -10.50
N GLU A 31 -22.72 5.76 -9.85
CA GLU A 31 -23.64 4.63 -9.98
C GLU A 31 -24.25 4.51 -11.39
N ASP A 32 -24.34 5.62 -12.16
CA ASP A 32 -25.05 5.65 -13.46
C ASP A 32 -24.15 5.71 -14.72
N THR A 33 -22.81 5.73 -14.59
CA THR A 33 -21.92 5.89 -15.77
C THR A 33 -20.71 4.94 -15.76
N GLY A 34 -20.93 3.68 -16.18
CA GLY A 34 -19.89 2.79 -16.70
C GLY A 34 -18.72 2.43 -15.76
N PRO A 35 -17.83 1.50 -16.17
CA PRO A 35 -16.83 0.92 -15.28
C PRO A 35 -15.62 1.86 -15.17
N ALA A 36 -15.73 2.93 -14.40
CA ALA A 36 -14.57 3.71 -14.00
C ALA A 36 -14.19 3.33 -12.56
N THR A 37 -13.14 2.52 -12.44
CA THR A 37 -12.42 2.19 -11.20
C THR A 37 -13.31 1.67 -10.07
N SER A 38 -13.75 0.41 -10.18
CA SER A 38 -14.26 -0.32 -9.02
C SER A 38 -13.15 -0.44 -7.97
N ILE A 39 -13.50 -0.29 -6.68
CA ILE A 39 -12.60 -0.69 -5.60
C ILE A 39 -12.42 -2.21 -5.72
N VAL A 40 -11.21 -2.65 -6.06
CA VAL A 40 -10.86 -4.07 -6.11
C VAL A 40 -10.36 -4.51 -4.73
N PRO A 41 -10.73 -5.71 -4.26
CA PRO A 41 -10.11 -6.27 -3.06
C PRO A 41 -8.61 -6.42 -3.29
N VAL A 42 -7.82 -5.95 -2.33
CA VAL A 42 -6.38 -6.13 -2.31
C VAL A 42 -6.03 -7.13 -1.22
N GLU A 43 -5.22 -8.12 -1.56
CA GLU A 43 -4.63 -9.02 -0.58
C GLU A 43 -3.42 -8.34 0.05
N VAL A 44 -3.47 -8.14 1.37
CA VAL A 44 -2.32 -7.67 2.15
C VAL A 44 -1.56 -8.92 2.58
N VAL A 45 -0.44 -9.18 1.93
CA VAL A 45 0.51 -10.22 2.32
C VAL A 45 1.56 -9.60 3.24
N ASP A 46 1.83 -10.26 4.37
CA ASP A 46 2.97 -9.92 5.22
C ASP A 46 4.27 -10.03 4.41
N GLU A 47 5.18 -9.08 4.64
CA GLU A 47 6.51 -9.14 4.05
C GLU A 47 7.22 -10.36 4.65
N GLU A 48 7.52 -11.35 3.80
CA GLU A 48 8.13 -12.60 4.22
C GLU A 48 9.47 -12.26 4.90
N GLU A 49 9.57 -12.46 6.22
CA GLU A 49 10.81 -12.30 6.98
C GLU A 49 11.82 -13.35 6.49
N ARG A 50 12.54 -13.01 5.43
CA ARG A 50 13.67 -13.81 4.98
C ARG A 50 14.79 -13.57 5.97
N ALA A 51 15.05 -14.59 6.79
CA ALA A 51 16.25 -14.63 7.60
C ALA A 51 17.47 -14.65 6.66
N GLU A 52 18.03 -13.49 6.36
CA GLU A 52 19.24 -13.37 5.56
C GLU A 52 20.44 -13.75 6.42
N VAL A 53 21.30 -14.62 5.88
CA VAL A 53 22.58 -14.93 6.52
C VAL A 53 23.47 -13.68 6.42
N VAL A 54 23.99 -13.27 7.58
CA VAL A 54 24.88 -12.11 7.70
C VAL A 54 26.29 -12.58 8.03
N PHE A 55 27.27 -12.18 7.22
CA PHE A 55 28.69 -12.40 7.47
C PHE A 55 29.34 -11.10 7.93
N VAL A 56 30.12 -11.16 9.01
CA VAL A 56 30.86 -10.02 9.54
C VAL A 56 32.35 -10.37 9.58
N SER A 57 33.19 -9.55 8.95
CA SER A 57 34.64 -9.72 9.01
C SER A 57 35.26 -8.99 10.21
N PRO A 58 36.40 -9.46 10.75
CA PRO A 58 37.16 -8.73 11.75
C PRO A 58 37.62 -7.33 11.28
N SER A 59 37.76 -7.15 9.96
CA SER A 59 38.09 -5.87 9.31
C SER A 59 36.90 -4.89 9.23
N GLY A 60 35.70 -5.29 9.68
CA GLY A 60 34.53 -4.43 9.81
C GLY A 60 33.56 -4.46 8.63
N PHE A 61 33.73 -5.39 7.68
CA PHE A 61 32.78 -5.56 6.58
C PHE A 61 31.57 -6.39 7.01
N ARG A 62 30.37 -5.94 6.63
CA ARG A 62 29.12 -6.67 6.82
C ARG A 62 28.55 -7.03 5.45
N LEU A 63 28.40 -8.33 5.18
CA LEU A 63 27.82 -8.86 3.96
C LEU A 63 26.48 -9.53 4.28
N VAL A 64 25.47 -9.26 3.47
CA VAL A 64 24.09 -9.74 3.67
C VAL A 64 23.61 -10.38 2.39
N GLY A 65 22.85 -11.48 2.49
CA GLY A 65 22.20 -12.11 1.34
C GLY A 65 23.14 -12.88 0.41
N LEU A 66 24.39 -13.11 0.80
CA LEU A 66 25.35 -13.95 0.07
C LEU A 66 25.38 -15.36 0.64
N ASP A 67 25.62 -16.36 -0.22
CA ASP A 67 26.07 -17.66 0.25
C ASP A 67 27.50 -17.58 0.80
N ALA A 68 27.91 -18.60 1.57
CA ALA A 68 29.21 -18.61 2.22
C ALA A 68 30.39 -18.54 1.24
N ALA A 69 30.31 -19.15 0.05
CA ALA A 69 31.40 -19.12 -0.92
C ALA A 69 31.56 -17.72 -1.53
N SER A 70 30.45 -17.07 -1.89
CA SER A 70 30.44 -15.70 -2.39
C SER A 70 30.91 -14.70 -1.34
N ALA A 71 30.51 -14.87 -0.07
CA ALA A 71 30.96 -14.03 1.03
C ALA A 71 32.48 -14.16 1.26
N VAL A 72 33.03 -15.38 1.24
CA VAL A 72 34.47 -15.62 1.37
C VAL A 72 35.24 -15.01 0.20
N ALA A 73 34.75 -15.15 -1.03
CA ALA A 73 35.37 -14.55 -2.20
C ALA A 73 35.39 -13.01 -2.11
N ALA A 74 34.27 -12.40 -1.72
CA ALA A 74 34.17 -10.96 -1.53
C ALA A 74 35.10 -10.46 -0.42
N LEU A 75 35.16 -11.13 0.73
CA LEU A 75 36.05 -10.75 1.82
C LEU A 75 37.52 -10.85 1.43
N LYS A 76 37.92 -11.90 0.69
CA LYS A 76 39.30 -12.02 0.18
C LYS A 76 39.68 -10.93 -0.81
N ALA A 77 38.73 -10.43 -1.59
CA ALA A 77 38.98 -9.33 -2.52
C ALA A 77 39.11 -7.97 -1.79
N LEU A 78 38.50 -7.83 -0.61
CA LEU A 78 38.47 -6.60 0.17
C LEU A 78 39.65 -6.44 1.15
N GLY A 79 40.33 -7.53 1.53
CA GLY A 79 41.57 -7.49 2.33
C GLY A 79 41.61 -8.49 3.47
#